data_AF-A0A225B4L8-F1
#
_entry.id   AF-A0A225B4L8-F1
#
_cell.length_a   1.000
_cell.length_b   1.000
_cell.length_c   1.000
_cell.angle_alpha   90.00
_cell.angle_beta   90.00
_cell.angle_gamma   90.00
#
_symmetry.space_group_name_H-M   'P 1'
#
loop_
_entity.id
_entity.type
_entity.pdbx_description
1 polymer ?
#
loop_
_entity_poly.entity_id
_entity_poly.type
_entity_poly.pdbx_seq_one_letter_code
_entity_poly.pdbx_strand_id
1 'polypeptide(L)'
;MHQLITCQASDLMHAWMNHVRGATKLLELRGIDQLDSHTGLELFTLVRLQNAISSVFFRSTSHRSPKIAALSNIARSKRDEHHQPIEHLYNILIGLNDLSLEVDDAHLQPDPVRNLESLIQTALHLDADLRSWTMSLGSSWRYTVVENPHSCLQNSPIHVDKYHVYSDVNIASMWNHYRQTRIVLNEMIKSMSLRLWELQRSPECEQTLYQSSAIIEQVVGDLCASIPYHFTTGEAGFGGTIRLLWPLFIAGNCTGTDSASKEWSLQTLDIIASATGVQQAVGMAQLLRKGDALGIIPRT
;
A
#
# COMPACT_ATOMS: atom_id res chain seq x y z
N MET A 1 0.29 -22.94 23.72
CA MET A 1 -0.64 -21.94 23.16
C MET A 1 -0.06 -21.21 21.94
N HIS A 2 1.24 -20.84 21.91
CA HIS A 2 1.88 -20.23 20.72
C HIS A 2 1.79 -21.07 19.41
N GLN A 3 1.93 -22.40 19.50
CA GLN A 3 1.96 -23.28 18.32
C GLN A 3 0.60 -23.39 17.58
N LEU A 4 -0.52 -23.25 18.31
CA LEU A 4 -1.88 -23.19 17.73
C LEU A 4 -2.16 -21.83 17.07
N ILE A 5 -1.46 -20.77 17.51
CA ILE A 5 -1.66 -19.38 17.10
C ILE A 5 -0.84 -19.04 15.85
N THR A 6 0.36 -19.63 15.69
CA THR A 6 1.17 -19.53 14.47
C THR A 6 0.51 -20.23 13.28
N CYS A 7 -0.22 -21.34 13.51
CA CYS A 7 -1.01 -22.00 12.48
C CYS A 7 -2.09 -21.06 11.91
N GLN A 8 -2.88 -20.40 12.77
CA GLN A 8 -3.96 -19.51 12.31
C GLN A 8 -3.47 -18.30 11.49
N ALA A 9 -2.37 -17.66 11.89
CA ALA A 9 -1.81 -16.53 11.14
C ALA A 9 -1.24 -16.99 9.78
N SER A 10 -0.57 -18.14 9.76
CA SER A 10 -0.07 -18.77 8.53
C SER A 10 -1.23 -19.17 7.60
N ASP A 11 -2.29 -19.78 8.12
CA ASP A 11 -3.49 -20.16 7.36
C ASP A 11 -4.16 -18.94 6.72
N LEU A 12 -4.24 -17.83 7.47
CA LEU A 12 -4.75 -16.54 6.99
C LEU A 12 -3.89 -15.95 5.86
N MET A 13 -2.57 -15.93 6.02
CA MET A 13 -1.65 -15.47 4.97
C MET A 13 -1.73 -16.36 3.71
N HIS A 14 -1.84 -17.68 3.88
CA HIS A 14 -2.03 -18.61 2.76
C HIS A 14 -3.37 -18.39 2.04
N ALA A 15 -4.46 -18.20 2.77
CA ALA A 15 -5.76 -17.88 2.21
C ALA A 15 -5.73 -16.57 1.39
N TRP A 16 -5.03 -15.54 1.89
CA TRP A 16 -4.85 -14.28 1.18
C TRP A 16 -4.02 -14.42 -0.09
N MET A 17 -2.90 -15.13 -0.02
CA MET A 17 -2.09 -15.41 -1.20
C MET A 17 -2.91 -16.15 -2.27
N ASN A 18 -3.74 -17.11 -1.86
CA ASN A 18 -4.64 -17.82 -2.77
C ASN A 18 -5.71 -16.90 -3.37
N HIS A 19 -6.30 -16.00 -2.57
CA HIS A 19 -7.24 -14.99 -3.07
C HIS A 19 -6.59 -14.07 -4.12
N VAL A 20 -5.39 -13.56 -3.86
CA VAL A 20 -4.63 -12.71 -4.80
C VAL A 20 -4.29 -13.46 -6.09
N ARG A 21 -3.87 -14.72 -5.99
CA ARG A 21 -3.63 -15.58 -7.16
C ARG A 21 -4.91 -15.83 -7.96
N GLY A 22 -6.02 -16.09 -7.28
CA GLY A 22 -7.34 -16.25 -7.90
C GLY A 22 -7.79 -14.99 -8.64
N ALA A 23 -7.67 -13.82 -8.01
CA ALA A 23 -8.00 -12.53 -8.62
C ALA A 23 -7.13 -12.23 -9.84
N THR A 24 -5.82 -12.51 -9.76
CA THR A 24 -4.91 -12.40 -10.91
C THR A 24 -5.35 -13.32 -12.04
N LYS A 25 -5.73 -14.57 -11.73
CA LYS A 25 -6.19 -15.53 -12.73
C LYS A 25 -7.49 -15.08 -13.41
N LEU A 26 -8.40 -14.46 -12.66
CA LEU A 26 -9.62 -13.89 -13.21
C LEU A 26 -9.32 -12.76 -14.21
N LEU A 27 -8.34 -11.90 -13.93
CA LEU A 27 -7.90 -10.90 -14.92
C LEU A 27 -7.38 -11.56 -16.20
N GLU A 28 -6.59 -12.63 -16.09
CA GLU A 28 -6.10 -13.37 -17.26
C GLU A 28 -7.23 -14.02 -18.06
N LEU A 29 -8.23 -14.60 -17.39
CA LEU A 29 -9.36 -15.29 -18.02
C LEU A 29 -10.31 -14.31 -18.70
N ARG A 30 -10.55 -13.14 -18.10
CA ARG A 30 -11.34 -12.06 -18.71
C ARG A 30 -10.69 -11.47 -19.96
N GLY A 31 -9.36 -11.60 -20.09
CA GLY A 31 -8.65 -11.28 -21.33
C GLY A 31 -8.73 -9.81 -21.73
N ILE A 32 -8.55 -9.55 -23.02
CA ILE A 32 -8.54 -8.20 -23.61
C ILE A 32 -9.93 -7.55 -23.55
N ASP A 33 -11.00 -8.32 -23.70
CA ASP A 33 -12.38 -7.81 -23.80
C ASP A 33 -12.79 -6.95 -22.58
N GLN A 34 -12.26 -7.25 -21.38
CA GLN A 34 -12.54 -6.43 -20.20
C GLN A 34 -12.06 -4.98 -20.36
N LEU A 35 -11.00 -4.76 -21.15
CA LEU A 35 -10.37 -3.47 -21.34
C LEU A 35 -11.13 -2.59 -22.34
N ASP A 36 -12.13 -3.12 -23.05
CA ASP A 36 -12.95 -2.36 -24.00
C ASP A 36 -14.08 -1.57 -23.33
N SER A 37 -14.36 -1.86 -22.05
CA SER A 37 -15.34 -1.14 -21.24
C SER A 37 -14.66 -0.31 -20.16
N HIS A 38 -15.26 0.83 -19.81
CA HIS A 38 -14.79 1.67 -18.71
C HIS A 38 -14.70 0.89 -17.39
N THR A 39 -15.79 0.24 -16.99
CA THR A 39 -15.85 -0.57 -15.75
C THR A 39 -14.83 -1.72 -15.74
N GLY A 40 -14.61 -2.38 -16.87
CA GLY A 40 -13.64 -3.48 -16.93
C GLY A 40 -12.19 -3.00 -16.88
N LEU A 41 -11.87 -1.85 -17.48
CA LEU A 41 -10.55 -1.20 -17.37
C LEU A 41 -10.28 -0.71 -15.93
N GLU A 42 -11.29 -0.16 -15.26
CA GLU A 42 -11.21 0.23 -13.85
C GLU A 42 -11.00 -0.98 -12.94
N LEU A 43 -11.76 -2.06 -13.13
CA LEU A 43 -11.59 -3.29 -12.35
C LEU A 43 -10.20 -3.89 -12.57
N PHE A 44 -9.73 -3.93 -13.82
CA PHE A 44 -8.38 -4.37 -14.14
C PHE A 44 -7.34 -3.52 -13.38
N THR A 45 -7.51 -2.19 -13.40
CA THR A 45 -6.64 -1.25 -12.67
C THR A 45 -6.60 -1.56 -11.19
N LEU A 46 -7.76 -1.68 -10.55
CA LEU A 46 -7.88 -1.92 -9.12
C LEU A 46 -7.22 -3.24 -8.70
N VAL A 47 -7.61 -4.34 -9.35
CA VAL A 47 -7.11 -5.68 -9.00
C VAL A 47 -5.62 -5.78 -9.29
N ARG A 48 -5.13 -5.17 -10.38
CA ARG A 48 -3.71 -5.18 -10.73
C ARG A 48 -2.86 -4.41 -9.71
N LEU A 49 -3.30 -3.24 -9.25
CA LEU A 49 -2.61 -2.48 -8.21
C LEU A 49 -2.61 -3.20 -6.86
N GLN A 50 -3.74 -3.81 -6.47
CA GLN A 50 -3.82 -4.64 -5.28
C GLN A 50 -2.91 -5.86 -5.35
N ASN A 51 -2.80 -6.49 -6.53
CA ASN A 51 -1.88 -7.61 -6.74
C ASN A 51 -0.41 -7.15 -6.64
N ALA A 52 -0.06 -5.99 -7.18
CA ALA A 52 1.31 -5.46 -7.09
C ALA A 52 1.74 -5.22 -5.65
N ILE A 53 0.92 -4.52 -4.85
CA ILE A 53 1.25 -4.30 -3.43
C ILE A 53 1.26 -5.60 -2.63
N SER A 54 0.30 -6.50 -2.86
CA SER A 54 0.28 -7.82 -2.21
C SER A 54 1.53 -8.64 -2.55
N SER A 55 2.04 -8.50 -3.76
CA SER A 55 3.22 -9.22 -4.22
C SER A 55 4.50 -8.77 -3.51
N VAL A 56 4.61 -7.50 -3.10
CA VAL A 56 5.69 -7.02 -2.22
C VAL A 56 5.65 -7.79 -0.90
N PHE A 57 4.47 -7.90 -0.30
CA PHE A 57 4.27 -8.52 1.02
C PHE A 57 4.42 -10.05 1.02
N PHE A 58 4.03 -10.71 -0.06
CA PHE A 58 4.16 -12.15 -0.22
C PHE A 58 5.44 -12.58 -0.92
N ARG A 59 6.35 -11.64 -1.24
CA ARG A 59 7.58 -11.89 -2.01
C ARG A 59 7.31 -12.72 -3.26
N SER A 60 6.28 -12.29 -3.99
CA SER A 60 5.77 -13.00 -5.15
C SER A 60 6.02 -12.22 -6.43
N THR A 61 6.24 -12.95 -7.51
CA THR A 61 6.35 -12.41 -8.87
C THR A 61 5.05 -12.58 -9.67
N SER A 62 3.91 -12.79 -9.00
CA SER A 62 2.59 -12.98 -9.64
C SER A 62 2.23 -11.88 -10.66
N HIS A 63 2.66 -10.64 -10.41
CA HIS A 63 2.45 -9.50 -11.32
C HIS A 63 3.26 -9.60 -12.62
N ARG A 64 4.31 -10.43 -12.68
CA ARG A 64 5.17 -10.66 -13.85
C ARG A 64 4.65 -11.73 -14.82
N SER A 65 3.43 -12.24 -14.63
CA SER A 65 2.81 -13.15 -15.60
C SER A 65 2.85 -12.50 -17.01
N PRO A 66 3.33 -13.19 -18.06
CA PRO A 66 3.35 -12.65 -19.42
C PRO A 66 1.97 -12.17 -19.89
N LYS A 67 0.89 -12.81 -19.43
CA LYS A 67 -0.49 -12.39 -19.73
C LYS A 67 -0.83 -11.07 -19.06
N ILE A 68 -0.48 -10.89 -17.78
CA ILE A 68 -0.72 -9.65 -17.06
C ILE A 68 0.13 -8.51 -17.64
N ALA A 69 1.36 -8.78 -18.06
CA ALA A 69 2.21 -7.81 -18.75
C ALA A 69 1.61 -7.38 -20.09
N ALA A 70 1.14 -8.34 -20.91
CA ALA A 70 0.45 -8.04 -22.17
C ALA A 70 -0.82 -7.20 -21.96
N LEU A 71 -1.67 -7.60 -21.01
CA LEU A 71 -2.87 -6.83 -20.65
C LEU A 71 -2.53 -5.44 -20.11
N SER A 72 -1.46 -5.30 -19.34
CA SER A 72 -0.99 -4.00 -18.83
C SER A 72 -0.58 -3.06 -19.95
N ASN A 73 0.09 -3.58 -20.99
CA ASN A 73 0.49 -2.77 -22.14
C ASN A 73 -0.73 -2.31 -22.95
N ILE A 74 -1.72 -3.19 -23.14
CA ILE A 74 -2.98 -2.84 -23.83
C ILE A 74 -3.79 -1.83 -23.01
N ALA A 75 -3.89 -2.03 -21.69
CA ALA A 75 -4.56 -1.10 -20.79
C ALA A 75 -3.91 0.30 -20.87
N ARG A 76 -2.58 0.37 -20.89
CA ARG A 76 -1.84 1.63 -21.06
C ARG A 76 -2.18 2.34 -22.37
N SER A 77 -2.24 1.62 -23.50
CA SER A 77 -2.56 2.22 -24.80
C SER A 77 -4.02 2.70 -24.91
N LYS A 78 -4.91 2.23 -24.02
CA LYS A 78 -6.32 2.62 -23.98
C LYS A 78 -6.59 3.82 -23.07
N ARG A 79 -5.60 4.29 -22.30
CA ARG A 79 -5.73 5.46 -21.44
C ARG A 79 -5.35 6.72 -22.20
N ASP A 80 -6.09 7.78 -21.94
CA ASP A 80 -5.70 9.14 -22.32
C ASP A 80 -4.55 9.65 -21.43
N GLU A 81 -4.09 10.88 -21.70
CA GLU A 81 -3.05 11.56 -20.93
C GLU A 81 -3.46 11.76 -19.46
N HIS A 82 -4.73 12.04 -19.21
CA HIS A 82 -5.28 12.28 -17.87
C HIS A 82 -5.11 11.07 -16.94
N HIS A 83 -5.17 9.86 -17.48
CA HIS A 83 -5.06 8.61 -16.72
C HIS A 83 -3.65 7.99 -16.73
N GLN A 84 -2.66 8.59 -17.41
CA GLN A 84 -1.27 8.13 -17.36
C GLN A 84 -0.64 8.08 -15.95
N PRO A 85 -1.01 8.94 -14.98
CA PRO A 85 -0.51 8.81 -13.61
C PRO A 85 -0.75 7.42 -12.99
N ILE A 86 -1.78 6.69 -13.43
CA ILE A 86 -2.06 5.32 -12.97
C ILE A 86 -0.96 4.36 -13.39
N GLU A 87 -0.47 4.48 -14.62
CA GLU A 87 0.58 3.61 -15.15
C GLU A 87 1.95 3.96 -14.57
N HIS A 88 2.24 5.23 -14.34
CA HIS A 88 3.45 5.64 -13.61
C HIS A 88 3.47 5.07 -12.18
N LEU A 89 2.39 5.21 -11.43
CA LEU A 89 2.33 4.67 -10.07
C LEU A 89 2.45 3.13 -10.06
N TYR A 90 1.83 2.47 -11.04
CA TYR A 90 1.98 1.02 -11.20
C TYR A 90 3.43 0.60 -11.46
N ASN A 91 4.16 1.31 -12.32
CA ASN A 91 5.57 1.02 -12.59
C ASN A 91 6.43 1.18 -11.33
N ILE A 92 6.19 2.22 -10.52
CA ILE A 92 6.88 2.42 -9.23
C ILE A 92 6.60 1.23 -8.28
N LEU A 93 5.35 0.75 -8.23
CA LEU A 93 4.97 -0.43 -7.44
C LEU A 93 5.68 -1.72 -7.90
N ILE A 94 5.93 -1.88 -9.20
CA ILE A 94 6.74 -2.98 -9.71
C ILE A 94 8.19 -2.83 -9.23
N GLY A 95 8.78 -1.64 -9.37
CA GLY A 95 10.12 -1.36 -8.86
C GLY A 95 10.27 -1.60 -7.35
N LEU A 96 9.25 -1.27 -6.56
CA LEU A 96 9.21 -1.57 -5.12
C LEU A 96 9.24 -3.08 -4.85
N ASN A 97 8.53 -3.88 -5.65
CA ASN A 97 8.55 -5.33 -5.51
C ASN A 97 9.92 -5.90 -5.89
N ASP A 98 10.49 -5.46 -7.00
CA ASP A 98 11.83 -5.85 -7.43
C ASP A 98 12.85 -5.57 -6.32
N LEU A 99 12.82 -4.35 -5.76
CA LEU A 99 13.63 -3.98 -4.60
C LEU A 99 13.36 -4.89 -3.39
N SER A 100 12.12 -5.25 -3.10
CA SER A 100 11.80 -6.13 -1.95
C SER A 100 12.39 -7.53 -2.06
N LEU A 101 12.49 -8.06 -3.29
CA LEU A 101 13.11 -9.36 -3.54
C LEU A 101 14.62 -9.27 -3.39
N GLU A 102 15.23 -8.20 -3.91
CA GLU A 102 16.67 -7.96 -3.76
C GLU A 102 17.08 -7.74 -2.30
N VAL A 103 16.25 -7.04 -1.52
CA VAL A 103 16.42 -6.86 -0.08
C VAL A 103 16.42 -8.19 0.67
N ASP A 104 15.49 -9.09 0.35
CA ASP A 104 15.44 -10.41 0.97
C ASP A 104 16.69 -11.25 0.64
N ASP A 105 17.22 -11.13 -0.59
CA ASP A 105 18.42 -11.85 -1.04
C ASP A 105 19.74 -11.19 -0.58
N ALA A 106 19.69 -9.98 0.00
CA ALA A 106 20.87 -9.18 0.33
C ALA A 106 21.83 -9.90 1.29
N HIS A 107 21.30 -10.70 2.23
CA HIS A 107 22.08 -11.46 3.20
C HIS A 107 22.95 -12.57 2.57
N LEU A 108 22.66 -12.98 1.33
CA LEU A 108 23.41 -13.99 0.60
C LEU A 108 24.62 -13.41 -0.13
N GLN A 109 24.78 -12.09 -0.14
CA GLN A 109 25.78 -11.40 -0.93
C GLN A 109 27.09 -11.22 -0.15
N PRO A 110 28.26 -11.30 -0.82
CA PRO A 110 29.56 -11.36 -0.16
C PRO A 110 30.00 -10.05 0.51
N ASP A 111 29.44 -8.92 0.10
CA ASP A 111 29.71 -7.59 0.67
C ASP A 111 28.40 -6.93 1.13
N PRO A 112 28.00 -7.15 2.40
CA PRO A 112 26.73 -6.67 2.92
C PRO A 112 26.67 -5.14 3.00
N VAL A 113 27.79 -4.46 3.24
CA VAL A 113 27.84 -3.00 3.37
C VAL A 113 27.56 -2.35 2.01
N ARG A 114 28.33 -2.72 0.98
CA ARG A 114 28.15 -2.16 -0.36
C ARG A 114 26.79 -2.52 -0.95
N ASN A 115 26.28 -3.70 -0.64
CA ASN A 115 24.94 -4.12 -1.06
C ASN A 115 23.87 -3.21 -0.45
N LEU A 116 23.88 -3.00 0.88
CA LEU A 116 22.94 -2.13 1.57
C LEU A 116 23.00 -0.69 1.05
N GLU A 117 24.19 -0.14 0.82
CA GLU A 117 24.35 1.20 0.22
C GLU A 117 23.66 1.29 -1.16
N SER A 118 23.85 0.28 -2.01
CA SER A 118 23.21 0.21 -3.33
C SER A 118 21.69 0.08 -3.24
N LEU A 119 21.16 -0.74 -2.32
CA LEU A 119 19.73 -0.92 -2.12
C LEU A 119 19.07 0.33 -1.54
N ILE A 120 19.71 0.99 -0.56
CA ILE A 120 19.25 2.29 -0.02
C ILE A 120 19.20 3.32 -1.14
N GLN A 121 20.24 3.40 -1.98
CA GLN A 121 20.25 4.35 -3.09
C GLN A 121 19.12 4.05 -4.09
N THR A 122 18.86 2.79 -4.41
CA THR A 122 17.74 2.38 -5.28
C THR A 122 16.40 2.78 -4.66
N ALA A 123 16.24 2.56 -3.36
CA ALA A 123 15.03 2.95 -2.63
C ALA A 123 14.81 4.48 -2.62
N LEU A 124 15.87 5.27 -2.45
CA LEU A 124 15.80 6.73 -2.49
C LEU A 124 15.40 7.27 -3.88
N HIS A 125 15.83 6.61 -4.96
CA HIS A 125 15.37 6.95 -6.30
C HIS A 125 13.87 6.65 -6.47
N LEU A 126 13.37 5.50 -5.99
CA LEU A 126 11.93 5.22 -6.01
C LEU A 126 11.12 6.24 -5.19
N ASP A 127 11.63 6.73 -4.06
CA ASP A 127 10.95 7.79 -3.30
C ASP A 127 10.94 9.14 -4.05
N ALA A 128 12.02 9.44 -4.78
CA ALA A 128 12.06 10.60 -5.66
C ALA A 128 11.04 10.48 -6.80
N ASP A 129 10.84 9.28 -7.36
CA ASP A 129 9.82 9.02 -8.38
C ASP A 129 8.40 9.18 -7.81
N LEU A 130 8.15 8.73 -6.58
CA LEU A 130 6.89 8.97 -5.87
C LEU A 130 6.63 10.47 -5.67
N ARG A 131 7.64 11.25 -5.30
CA ARG A 131 7.53 12.71 -5.20
C ARG A 131 7.23 13.34 -6.56
N SER A 132 7.97 12.96 -7.59
CA SER A 132 7.75 13.40 -8.97
C SER A 132 6.33 13.10 -9.44
N TRP A 133 5.81 11.92 -9.12
CA TRP A 133 4.44 11.52 -9.41
C TRP A 133 3.44 12.54 -8.86
N THR A 134 3.55 12.92 -7.58
CA THR A 134 2.64 13.93 -6.99
C THR A 134 2.72 15.30 -7.66
N MET A 135 3.92 15.70 -8.10
CA MET A 135 4.14 16.99 -8.78
C MET A 135 3.60 17.00 -10.21
N SER A 136 3.48 15.82 -10.84
CA SER A 136 2.97 15.67 -12.21
C SER A 136 1.43 15.68 -12.31
N LEU A 137 0.71 15.63 -11.18
CA LEU A 137 -0.74 15.49 -11.17
C LEU A 137 -1.47 16.78 -11.59
N GLY A 138 -2.43 16.62 -12.50
CA GLY A 138 -3.35 17.68 -12.93
C GLY A 138 -4.34 18.10 -11.83
N SER A 139 -5.08 19.18 -12.07
CA SER A 139 -6.02 19.75 -11.09
C SER A 139 -7.13 18.79 -10.67
N SER A 140 -7.62 17.94 -11.56
CA SER A 140 -8.66 16.93 -11.31
C SER A 140 -8.27 15.86 -10.28
N TRP A 141 -6.97 15.66 -10.10
CA TRP A 141 -6.40 14.68 -9.17
C TRP A 141 -6.21 15.25 -7.76
N ARG A 142 -6.34 16.57 -7.59
CA ARG A 142 -6.13 17.23 -6.31
C ARG A 142 -7.31 16.95 -5.39
N TYR A 143 -7.00 16.59 -4.16
CA TYR A 143 -7.98 16.57 -3.09
C TYR A 143 -8.03 17.92 -2.38
N THR A 144 -9.17 18.21 -1.75
CA THR A 144 -9.31 19.33 -0.82
C THR A 144 -9.28 18.82 0.61
N VAL A 145 -8.83 19.68 1.54
CA VAL A 145 -8.81 19.36 2.97
C VAL A 145 -9.98 20.10 3.61
N VAL A 146 -10.79 19.38 4.38
CA VAL A 146 -11.84 19.94 5.22
C VAL A 146 -11.38 19.81 6.67
N GLU A 147 -11.28 20.95 7.36
CA GLU A 147 -10.92 21.04 8.77
C GLU A 147 -12.19 21.11 9.66
N ASN A 148 -12.11 20.58 10.88
CA ASN A 148 -13.14 20.66 11.91
C ASN A 148 -14.54 20.18 11.45
N PRO A 149 -14.68 18.92 11.02
CA PRO A 149 -15.86 18.44 10.30
C PRO A 149 -17.06 18.08 11.19
N HIS A 150 -17.15 18.64 12.41
CA HIS A 150 -18.16 18.29 13.43
C HIS A 150 -19.62 18.41 12.93
N SER A 151 -19.87 19.15 11.85
CA SER A 151 -21.19 19.27 11.20
C SER A 151 -21.47 18.22 10.10
N CYS A 152 -20.45 17.69 9.43
CA CYS A 152 -20.59 16.86 8.22
C CYS A 152 -20.54 15.35 8.49
N LEU A 153 -19.92 14.94 9.60
CA LEU A 153 -19.64 13.54 9.94
C LEU A 153 -20.45 13.05 11.16
N GLN A 154 -21.62 13.64 11.43
CA GLN A 154 -22.42 13.36 12.64
C GLN A 154 -22.77 11.88 12.86
N ASN A 155 -22.77 11.06 11.79
CA ASN A 155 -23.02 9.61 11.83
C ASN A 155 -21.79 8.76 11.47
N SER A 156 -20.62 9.38 11.26
CA SER A 156 -19.39 8.64 11.04
C SER A 156 -18.97 8.00 12.36
N PRO A 157 -18.67 6.68 12.41
CA PRO A 157 -18.10 6.05 13.59
C PRO A 157 -16.67 6.56 13.90
N ILE A 158 -16.15 7.49 13.10
CA ILE A 158 -14.77 7.94 13.08
C ILE A 158 -14.71 9.44 13.37
N HIS A 159 -14.09 9.81 14.50
CA HIS A 159 -13.75 11.20 14.85
C HIS A 159 -12.42 11.57 14.20
N VAL A 160 -12.42 12.60 13.35
CA VAL A 160 -11.19 13.07 12.67
C VAL A 160 -11.21 14.60 12.61
N ASP A 161 -10.08 15.24 12.94
CA ASP A 161 -9.94 16.70 12.94
C ASP A 161 -9.86 17.29 11.52
N LYS A 162 -9.42 16.49 10.55
CA LYS A 162 -9.35 16.85 9.13
C LYS A 162 -9.67 15.64 8.25
N TYR A 163 -10.28 15.87 7.10
CA TYR A 163 -10.43 14.81 6.10
C TYR A 163 -10.24 15.33 4.67
N HIS A 164 -9.88 14.43 3.76
CA HIS A 164 -9.66 14.73 2.36
C HIS A 164 -10.91 14.46 1.55
N VAL A 165 -11.27 15.39 0.65
CA VAL A 165 -12.36 15.23 -0.33
C VAL A 165 -11.74 15.11 -1.71
N TYR A 166 -12.15 14.07 -2.43
CA TYR A 166 -11.69 13.76 -3.79
C TYR A 166 -12.82 14.00 -4.79
N SER A 167 -12.47 14.07 -6.07
CA SER A 167 -13.41 14.10 -7.19
C SER A 167 -14.18 12.79 -7.32
N ASP A 168 -13.52 11.66 -7.12
CA ASP A 168 -14.13 10.33 -7.08
C ASP A 168 -13.32 9.33 -6.22
N VAL A 169 -13.91 8.15 -5.97
CA VAL A 169 -13.32 7.08 -5.15
C VAL A 169 -12.10 6.40 -5.79
N ASN A 170 -11.98 6.42 -7.12
CA ASN A 170 -10.81 5.88 -7.80
C ASN A 170 -9.60 6.78 -7.56
N ILE A 171 -9.75 8.10 -7.64
CA ILE A 171 -8.67 9.05 -7.33
C ILE A 171 -8.27 8.94 -5.86
N ALA A 172 -9.23 8.84 -4.94
CA ALA A 172 -8.94 8.57 -3.52
C ALA A 172 -8.13 7.27 -3.34
N SER A 173 -8.52 6.21 -4.07
CA SER A 173 -7.80 4.94 -4.06
C SER A 173 -6.39 5.05 -4.63
N MET A 174 -6.16 5.83 -5.69
CA MET A 174 -4.82 6.03 -6.26
C MET A 174 -3.90 6.78 -5.28
N TRP A 175 -4.40 7.83 -4.63
CA TRP A 175 -3.67 8.50 -3.56
C TRP A 175 -3.30 7.54 -2.44
N ASN A 176 -4.20 6.64 -2.05
CA ASN A 176 -3.90 5.65 -1.02
C ASN A 176 -2.90 4.58 -1.48
N HIS A 177 -2.86 4.22 -2.77
CA HIS A 177 -1.79 3.40 -3.32
C HIS A 177 -0.44 4.14 -3.30
N TYR A 178 -0.40 5.44 -3.60
CA TYR A 178 0.80 6.24 -3.43
C TYR A 178 1.28 6.26 -1.97
N ARG A 179 0.38 6.58 -1.02
CA ARG A 179 0.69 6.69 0.41
C ARG A 179 1.21 5.37 0.98
N GLN A 180 0.53 4.26 0.71
CA GLN A 180 0.94 2.96 1.21
C GLN A 180 2.30 2.52 0.63
N THR A 181 2.55 2.81 -0.66
CA THR A 181 3.84 2.51 -1.32
C THR A 181 4.96 3.29 -0.66
N ARG A 182 4.72 4.59 -0.40
CA ARG A 182 5.71 5.47 0.22
C ARG A 182 6.01 5.08 1.67
N ILE A 183 5.01 4.62 2.44
CA ILE A 183 5.21 4.09 3.80
C ILE A 183 6.10 2.83 3.74
N VAL A 184 5.75 1.84 2.90
CA VAL A 184 6.52 0.59 2.78
C VAL A 184 7.97 0.88 2.37
N LEU A 185 8.16 1.76 1.39
CA LEU A 185 9.50 2.13 0.91
C LEU A 185 10.34 2.80 2.00
N ASN A 186 9.77 3.73 2.76
CA ASN A 186 10.51 4.42 3.83
C ASN A 186 10.76 3.50 5.04
N GLU A 187 9.91 2.51 5.29
CA GLU A 187 10.20 1.44 6.26
C GLU A 187 11.40 0.58 5.82
N MET A 188 11.46 0.22 4.53
CA MET A 188 12.60 -0.52 3.96
C MET A 188 13.89 0.29 4.06
N ILE A 189 13.86 1.59 3.69
CA ILE A 189 14.99 2.51 3.84
C ILE A 189 15.44 2.53 5.29
N LYS A 190 14.51 2.72 6.23
CA LYS A 190 14.82 2.76 7.67
C LYS A 190 15.49 1.47 8.14
N SER A 191 14.95 0.31 7.75
CA SER A 191 15.51 -0.99 8.12
C SER A 191 16.93 -1.16 7.58
N MET A 192 17.15 -0.89 6.30
CA MET A 192 18.47 -1.02 5.67
C MET A 192 19.48 -0.02 6.26
N SER A 193 19.06 1.22 6.53
CA SER A 193 19.92 2.23 7.15
C SER A 193 20.29 1.89 8.60
N LEU A 194 19.36 1.31 9.38
CA LEU A 194 19.69 0.79 10.72
C LEU A 194 20.75 -0.32 10.61
N ARG A 195 20.56 -1.25 9.68
CA ARG A 195 21.51 -2.35 9.48
C ARG A 195 22.87 -1.87 9.02
N LEU A 196 22.91 -0.91 8.11
CA LEU A 196 24.15 -0.29 7.65
C LEU A 196 24.86 0.44 8.80
N TRP A 197 24.12 1.18 9.62
CA TRP A 197 24.66 1.83 10.81
C TRP A 197 25.25 0.82 11.80
N GLU A 198 24.61 -0.33 12.01
CA GLU A 198 25.16 -1.39 12.87
C GLU A 198 26.51 -1.92 12.35
N LEU A 199 26.66 -2.04 11.02
CA LEU A 199 27.87 -2.56 10.38
C LEU A 199 29.02 -1.56 10.31
N GLN A 200 28.75 -0.29 9.98
CA GLN A 200 29.80 0.71 9.71
C GLN A 200 29.71 2.02 10.50
N ARG A 201 28.68 2.22 11.32
CA ARG A 201 28.46 3.45 12.14
C ARG A 201 28.51 4.75 11.33
N SER A 202 27.98 4.73 10.10
CA SER A 202 27.91 5.91 9.23
C SER A 202 26.94 6.97 9.78
N PRO A 203 27.36 8.24 9.93
CA PRO A 203 26.49 9.33 10.40
C PRO A 203 25.39 9.69 9.41
N GLU A 204 25.57 9.44 8.11
CA GLU A 204 24.55 9.63 7.07
C GLU A 204 23.30 8.79 7.37
N CYS A 205 23.47 7.61 7.99
CA CYS A 205 22.37 6.75 8.38
C CYS A 205 21.43 7.44 9.38
N GLU A 206 21.93 8.17 10.39
CA GLU A 206 21.08 8.87 11.36
C GLU A 206 20.15 9.88 10.67
N GLN A 207 20.68 10.65 9.72
CA GLN A 207 19.88 11.59 8.96
C GLN A 207 18.80 10.89 8.13
N THR A 208 19.15 9.80 7.43
CA THR A 208 18.20 9.01 6.64
C THR A 208 17.11 8.38 7.51
N LEU A 209 17.44 7.90 8.71
CA LEU A 209 16.49 7.34 9.67
C LEU A 209 15.49 8.38 10.16
N TYR A 210 15.97 9.57 10.52
CA TYR A 210 15.12 10.69 10.94
C TYR A 210 14.16 11.12 9.82
N GLN A 211 14.70 11.31 8.60
CA GLN A 211 13.90 11.70 7.43
C GLN A 211 12.84 10.65 7.09
N SER A 212 13.21 9.38 7.05
CA SER A 212 12.27 8.29 6.74
C SER A 212 11.14 8.21 7.77
N SER A 213 11.47 8.40 9.06
CA SER A 213 10.47 8.40 10.14
C SER A 213 9.50 9.56 10.03
N ALA A 214 9.99 10.78 9.76
CA ALA A 214 9.14 11.95 9.55
C ALA A 214 8.22 11.79 8.32
N ILE A 215 8.72 11.19 7.23
CA ILE A 215 7.91 10.90 6.04
C ILE A 215 6.81 9.90 6.39
N ILE A 216 7.12 8.81 7.09
CA ILE A 216 6.12 7.81 7.50
C ILE A 216 5.02 8.47 8.34
N GLU A 217 5.39 9.25 9.36
CA GLU A 217 4.43 9.94 10.25
C GLU A 217 3.49 10.86 9.45
N GLN A 218 4.05 11.69 8.57
CA GLN A 218 3.25 12.56 7.71
C GLN A 218 2.29 11.76 6.81
N VAL A 219 2.81 10.75 6.11
CA VAL A 219 2.04 9.98 5.12
C VAL A 219 0.96 9.13 5.79
N VAL A 220 1.20 8.62 7.00
CA VAL A 220 0.19 7.95 7.82
C VAL A 220 -0.93 8.92 8.17
N GLY A 221 -0.61 10.12 8.66
CA GLY A 221 -1.61 11.14 8.94
C GLY A 221 -2.47 11.51 7.72
N ASP A 222 -1.84 11.64 6.55
CA ASP A 222 -2.54 11.93 5.29
C ASP A 222 -3.40 10.74 4.80
N LEU A 223 -2.95 9.51 5.05
CA LEU A 223 -3.71 8.30 4.78
C LEU A 223 -4.92 8.26 5.70
N CYS A 224 -4.75 8.56 7.00
CA CYS A 224 -5.83 8.59 7.96
C CYS A 224 -6.92 9.59 7.56
N ALA A 225 -6.51 10.80 7.18
CA ALA A 225 -7.41 11.85 6.69
C ALA A 225 -8.16 11.47 5.39
N SER A 226 -7.65 10.52 4.60
CA SER A 226 -8.31 10.08 3.36
C SER A 226 -9.53 9.19 3.56
N ILE A 227 -9.58 8.46 4.67
CA ILE A 227 -10.50 7.34 4.87
C ILE A 227 -11.96 7.76 5.01
N PRO A 228 -12.31 8.85 5.72
CA PRO A 228 -13.71 9.26 5.84
C PRO A 228 -14.44 9.39 4.50
N TYR A 229 -13.75 9.83 3.44
CA TYR A 229 -14.32 9.97 2.09
C TYR A 229 -14.87 8.66 1.52
N HIS A 230 -14.27 7.53 1.87
CA HIS A 230 -14.71 6.21 1.40
C HIS A 230 -15.98 5.70 2.09
N PHE A 231 -16.41 6.35 3.18
CA PHE A 231 -17.64 6.02 3.92
C PHE A 231 -18.79 6.99 3.61
N THR A 232 -18.50 8.20 3.12
CA THR A 232 -19.51 9.26 2.95
C THR A 232 -20.07 9.39 1.54
N THR A 233 -19.41 8.84 0.53
CA THR A 233 -19.67 9.22 -0.88
C THR A 233 -20.83 8.52 -1.58
N GLY A 234 -21.51 7.53 -0.98
CA GLY A 234 -22.72 6.91 -1.54
C GLY A 234 -22.54 6.07 -2.81
N GLU A 235 -21.65 6.48 -3.73
CA GLU A 235 -21.20 5.75 -4.92
C GLU A 235 -20.26 4.58 -4.53
N ALA A 236 -19.59 4.72 -3.39
CA ALA A 236 -18.87 3.67 -2.71
C ALA A 236 -19.81 3.01 -1.68
N GLY A 237 -20.60 2.04 -2.11
CA GLY A 237 -21.05 1.01 -1.16
C GLY A 237 -19.84 0.32 -0.51
N PHE A 238 -20.07 -0.75 0.24
CA PHE A 238 -19.01 -1.56 0.86
C PHE A 238 -17.90 -2.06 -0.10
N GLY A 239 -18.10 -2.03 -1.43
CA GLY A 239 -17.04 -2.30 -2.41
C GLY A 239 -15.90 -1.27 -2.41
N GLY A 240 -16.15 -0.02 -2.01
CA GLY A 240 -15.12 1.01 -1.90
C GLY A 240 -14.22 0.85 -0.68
N THR A 241 -14.72 0.26 0.40
CA THR A 241 -13.96 0.05 1.65
C THR A 241 -12.97 -1.12 1.56
N ILE A 242 -13.23 -2.09 0.68
CA ILE A 242 -12.25 -3.16 0.35
C ILE A 242 -10.93 -2.56 -0.19
N ARG A 243 -10.99 -1.36 -0.80
CA ARG A 243 -9.79 -0.66 -1.30
C ARG A 243 -8.88 -0.14 -0.16
N LEU A 244 -9.37 -0.11 1.07
CA LEU A 244 -8.67 0.41 2.25
C LEU A 244 -7.95 -0.66 3.06
N LEU A 245 -8.15 -1.95 2.77
CA LEU A 245 -7.60 -3.03 3.59
C LEU A 245 -6.08 -2.95 3.74
N TRP A 246 -5.34 -2.87 2.62
CA TRP A 246 -3.89 -2.69 2.63
C TRP A 246 -3.46 -1.33 3.23
N PRO A 247 -4.02 -0.17 2.80
CA PRO A 247 -3.69 1.11 3.39
C PRO A 247 -3.80 1.14 4.92
N LEU A 248 -4.92 0.63 5.47
CA LEU A 248 -5.16 0.54 6.91
C LEU A 248 -4.18 -0.39 7.60
N PHE A 249 -3.96 -1.58 7.04
CA PHE A 249 -3.04 -2.54 7.62
C PHE A 249 -1.61 -1.98 7.68
N ILE A 250 -1.16 -1.30 6.62
CA ILE A 250 0.18 -0.70 6.54
C ILE A 250 0.32 0.44 7.54
N ALA A 251 -0.64 1.35 7.61
CA ALA A 251 -0.64 2.47 8.55
C ALA A 251 -0.65 1.99 10.02
N GLY A 252 -1.43 0.95 10.33
CA GLY A 252 -1.49 0.37 11.66
C GLY A 252 -0.25 -0.44 12.06
N ASN A 253 0.56 -0.89 11.08
CA ASN A 253 1.71 -1.77 11.31
C ASN A 253 3.07 -1.08 11.15
N CYS A 254 3.15 0.16 10.65
CA CYS A 254 4.44 0.84 10.52
C CYS A 254 5.06 1.17 11.90
N THR A 255 6.38 1.28 11.91
CA THR A 255 7.17 1.45 13.13
C THR A 255 7.27 2.92 13.51
N GLY A 256 6.90 3.23 14.74
CA GLY A 256 6.83 4.62 15.22
C GLY A 256 5.47 5.28 15.02
N THR A 257 4.46 4.55 14.52
CA THR A 257 3.07 5.00 14.54
C THR A 257 2.63 5.26 15.98
N ASP A 258 2.00 6.41 16.22
CA ASP A 258 1.41 6.70 17.51
C ASP A 258 0.29 5.68 17.83
N SER A 259 0.04 5.49 19.13
CA SER A 259 -0.99 4.55 19.58
C SER A 259 -2.38 4.87 19.01
N ALA A 260 -2.65 6.16 18.72
CA ALA A 260 -3.91 6.63 18.18
C ALA A 260 -4.14 6.16 16.74
N SER A 261 -3.18 6.33 15.84
CA SER A 261 -3.29 5.96 14.42
C SER A 261 -3.34 4.45 14.23
N LYS A 262 -2.63 3.69 15.09
CA LYS A 262 -2.74 2.23 15.11
C LYS A 262 -4.13 1.78 15.53
N GLU A 263 -4.63 2.30 16.65
CA GLU A 263 -5.96 1.97 17.16
C GLU A 263 -7.05 2.37 16.16
N TRP A 264 -6.91 3.54 15.55
CA TRP A 264 -7.80 4.03 14.51
C TRP A 264 -7.84 3.12 13.27
N SER A 265 -6.67 2.64 12.83
CA SER A 265 -6.57 1.71 11.69
C SER A 265 -7.25 0.37 12.01
N LEU A 266 -7.06 -0.13 13.23
CA LEU A 266 -7.66 -1.35 13.74
C LEU A 266 -9.19 -1.24 13.82
N GLN A 267 -9.71 -0.18 14.41
CA GLN A 267 -11.15 0.07 14.53
C GLN A 267 -11.81 0.17 13.15
N THR A 268 -11.15 0.85 12.21
CA THR A 268 -11.66 0.95 10.83
C THR A 268 -11.69 -0.42 10.14
N LEU A 269 -10.65 -1.26 10.32
CA LEU A 269 -10.67 -2.62 9.79
C LEU A 269 -11.80 -3.47 10.40
N ASP A 270 -12.09 -3.33 11.70
CA ASP A 270 -13.21 -4.03 12.35
C ASP A 270 -14.57 -3.55 11.82
N ILE A 271 -14.74 -2.25 11.56
CA ILE A 271 -15.95 -1.69 10.94
C ILE A 271 -16.14 -2.32 9.56
N ILE A 272 -15.09 -2.35 8.74
CA ILE A 272 -15.14 -2.96 7.41
C ILE A 272 -15.46 -4.45 7.51
N ALA A 273 -14.80 -5.17 8.42
CA ALA A 273 -15.05 -6.60 8.64
C ALA A 273 -16.50 -6.88 9.02
N SER A 274 -17.04 -6.14 9.98
CA SER A 274 -18.39 -6.32 10.51
C SER A 274 -19.45 -6.03 9.45
N ALA A 275 -19.19 -5.02 8.61
CA ALA A 275 -20.17 -4.55 7.66
C ALA A 275 -20.11 -5.27 6.30
N THR A 276 -18.95 -5.83 5.93
CA THR A 276 -18.75 -6.53 4.64
C THR A 276 -18.66 -8.06 4.75
N GLY A 277 -18.30 -8.59 5.93
CA GLY A 277 -17.98 -10.00 6.12
C GLY A 277 -16.67 -10.46 5.46
N VAL A 278 -15.87 -9.55 4.88
CA VAL A 278 -14.63 -9.89 4.19
C VAL A 278 -13.59 -10.39 5.20
N GLN A 279 -13.23 -11.66 5.09
CA GLN A 279 -12.28 -12.34 6.00
C GLN A 279 -10.89 -11.70 6.00
N GLN A 280 -10.50 -11.02 4.92
CA GLN A 280 -9.24 -10.27 4.87
C GLN A 280 -9.19 -9.13 5.89
N ALA A 281 -10.29 -8.41 6.09
CA ALA A 281 -10.36 -7.34 7.10
C ALA A 281 -10.20 -7.89 8.52
N VAL A 282 -10.91 -8.98 8.84
CA VAL A 282 -10.83 -9.69 10.13
C VAL A 282 -9.38 -10.09 10.43
N GLY A 283 -8.73 -10.71 9.45
CA GLY A 283 -7.37 -11.17 9.60
C GLY A 283 -6.37 -10.05 9.80
N MET A 284 -6.45 -8.96 9.02
CA MET A 284 -5.58 -7.80 9.16
C MET A 284 -5.73 -7.16 10.54
N ALA A 285 -6.97 -7.01 11.04
CA ALA A 285 -7.21 -6.49 12.38
C ALA A 285 -6.63 -7.41 13.47
N GLN A 286 -6.76 -8.73 13.33
CA GLN A 286 -6.17 -9.70 14.27
C GLN A 286 -4.63 -9.62 14.30
N LEU A 287 -3.99 -9.47 13.14
CA LEU A 287 -2.54 -9.30 13.06
C LEU A 287 -2.08 -8.02 13.75
N LEU A 288 -2.77 -6.89 13.52
CA LEU A 288 -2.47 -5.63 14.21
C LEU A 288 -2.62 -5.72 15.74
N ARG A 289 -3.67 -6.38 16.23
CA ARG A 289 -3.93 -6.62 17.67
C ARG A 289 -2.82 -7.39 18.34
N LYS A 290 -2.31 -8.44 17.68
CA LYS A 290 -1.24 -9.28 18.23
C LYS A 290 0.06 -8.50 18.39
N GLY A 291 0.23 -7.40 17.65
CA GLY A 291 1.53 -6.74 17.56
C GLY A 291 2.58 -7.62 16.90
N ASP A 292 2.14 -8.71 16.24
CA ASP A 292 2.96 -9.49 15.35
C ASP A 292 3.27 -8.56 14.19
N ALA A 293 4.40 -7.86 14.29
CA ALA A 293 5.12 -7.37 13.15
C ALA A 293 5.56 -8.61 12.36
N LEU A 294 4.61 -9.29 11.73
CA LEU A 294 4.95 -10.22 10.67
C LEU A 294 5.90 -9.44 9.77
N GLY A 295 7.05 -10.01 9.43
CA GLY A 295 8.06 -9.45 8.52
C GLY A 295 7.55 -9.24 7.09
N ILE A 296 6.25 -8.95 6.96
CA ILE A 296 5.48 -8.58 5.80
C ILE A 296 6.16 -7.38 5.14
N ILE A 297 6.46 -6.32 5.92
CA ILE A 297 7.27 -5.22 5.41
C ILE A 297 8.71 -5.74 5.24
N PRO A 298 9.30 -5.67 4.03
CA PRO A 298 10.67 -6.12 3.82
C PRO A 298 11.64 -5.41 4.75
N ARG A 299 12.38 -6.20 5.51
CA ARG A 299 13.38 -5.77 6.48
C ARG A 299 14.60 -6.67 6.32
N THR A 300 15.79 -6.07 6.36
CA THR A 300 17.08 -6.79 6.39
C THR A 300 17.44 -7.17 7.81
#